data_AF-A0A2H8TTG0-F1
#
_entry.id   AF-A0A2H8TTG0-F1
#
_cell.length_a   1.000
_cell.length_b   1.000
_cell.length_c   1.000
_cell.angle_alpha   90.00
_cell.angle_beta   90.00
_cell.angle_gamma   90.00
#
_symmetry.space_group_name_H-M   'P 1'
#
loop_
_entity.id
_entity.type
_entity.pdbx_description
1 polymer ?
#
loop_
_entity_poly.entity_id
_entity_poly.type
_entity_poly.pdbx_seq_one_letter_code
_entity_poly.pdbx_strand_id
1 'polypeptide(L)'
;MVKIKLSCLFLCVIGFSIITLLCLYLPDKPIAYNIGRLSALNASILLGSHSVQLFQTKKNEEVVIAVVICGNRTTEALVMIKSAIVFRGNSDLRIVVIAEKNIQQEFDDTLRDWRLLTNDSFSYEIHSIIFPKEHSDEWRKLFQPCASERLFLPSVLNHLDSILYVDTDTLFLNNVEDVWKHFSLMNSSQLAAMVPEHEDLNVGWYNRFANHPYYGKLGLNSGVMLMNLTRMREFDWISRLAPILEKYRLYLTWGDQDIINVIFHDHPGKSIF
;
A
#
# COMPACT_ATOMS: atom_id res chain seq x y z
N MET A 1 18.21 61.78 -29.08
CA MET A 1 18.72 61.66 -27.69
C MET A 1 17.56 61.28 -26.77
N VAL A 2 17.37 59.99 -26.51
CA VAL A 2 16.34 59.50 -25.57
C VAL A 2 17.01 59.27 -24.23
N LYS A 3 16.60 60.03 -23.20
CA LYS A 3 17.02 59.80 -21.81
C LYS A 3 16.26 58.58 -21.27
N ILE A 4 16.99 57.51 -20.99
CA ILE A 4 16.47 56.34 -20.28
C ILE A 4 16.34 56.72 -18.80
N LYS A 5 15.10 56.79 -18.28
CA LYS A 5 14.84 56.84 -16.83
C LYS A 5 14.89 55.41 -16.30
N LEU A 6 15.94 55.11 -15.53
CA LEU A 6 16.06 53.86 -14.79
C LEU A 6 15.03 53.85 -13.65
N SER A 7 14.10 52.89 -13.68
CA SER A 7 13.09 52.70 -12.63
C SER A 7 13.71 52.04 -11.40
N CYS A 8 13.28 52.44 -10.19
CA CYS A 8 13.68 51.84 -8.91
C CYS A 8 13.50 50.31 -8.88
N LEU A 9 12.58 49.76 -9.68
CA LEU A 9 12.36 48.33 -9.78
C LEU A 9 13.59 47.59 -10.33
N PHE A 10 14.34 48.20 -11.25
CA PHE A 10 15.54 47.61 -11.86
C PHE A 10 16.72 47.57 -10.87
N LEU A 11 16.83 48.55 -9.98
CA LEU A 11 17.83 48.58 -8.92
C LEU A 11 17.54 47.55 -7.82
N CYS A 12 16.26 47.29 -7.50
CA CYS A 12 15.87 46.26 -6.54
C CYS A 12 16.15 44.84 -7.04
N VAL A 13 15.93 44.56 -8.33
CA VAL A 13 16.19 43.22 -8.90
C VAL A 13 17.69 42.91 -8.93
N ILE A 14 18.53 43.88 -9.29
CA ILE A 14 19.99 43.72 -9.26
C ILE A 14 20.51 43.57 -7.82
N GLY A 15 19.93 44.31 -6.87
CA GLY A 15 20.29 44.23 -5.44
C GLY A 15 19.99 42.86 -4.82
N PHE A 16 18.84 42.27 -5.13
CA PHE A 16 18.49 40.93 -4.62
C PHE A 16 19.41 39.84 -5.19
N SER A 17 19.74 39.89 -6.48
CA SER A 17 20.64 38.90 -7.09
C SER A 17 22.06 38.93 -6.52
N ILE A 18 22.57 40.10 -6.12
CA ILE A 18 23.91 40.24 -5.51
C ILE A 18 23.94 39.70 -4.08
N ILE A 19 22.86 39.89 -3.30
CA ILE A 19 22.76 39.37 -1.93
C ILE A 19 22.69 37.84 -1.93
N THR A 20 21.92 37.24 -2.85
CA THR A 20 21.86 35.77 -2.99
C THR A 20 23.20 35.19 -3.41
N LEU A 21 23.95 35.88 -4.29
CA LEU A 21 25.28 35.45 -4.72
C LEU A 21 26.32 35.57 -3.58
N LEU A 22 26.22 36.59 -2.72
CA LEU A 22 27.07 36.78 -1.54
C LEU A 22 26.79 35.73 -0.45
N CYS A 23 25.53 35.33 -0.26
CA CYS A 23 25.18 34.25 0.69
C CYS A 23 25.65 32.87 0.23
N LEU A 24 25.82 32.64 -1.08
CA LEU A 24 26.32 31.36 -1.62
C LEU A 24 27.86 31.23 -1.60
N TYR A 25 28.60 32.34 -1.41
CA TYR A 25 30.07 32.36 -1.49
C TYR A 25 30.77 32.65 -0.15
N LEU A 26 30.03 32.87 0.95
CA LEU A 26 30.64 33.00 2.27
C LEU A 26 30.81 31.60 2.90
N PRO A 27 32.05 31.18 3.23
CA PRO A 27 32.27 29.92 3.91
C PRO A 27 31.77 30.02 5.36
N ASP A 28 30.93 29.07 5.77
CA ASP A 28 30.49 28.91 7.15
C ASP A 28 31.70 28.82 8.08
N LYS A 29 31.96 29.88 8.86
CA LYS A 29 32.87 29.78 10.00
C LYS A 29 32.12 29.09 11.14
N PRO A 30 32.62 27.96 11.67
CA PRO A 30 31.99 27.33 12.81
C PRO A 30 32.12 28.26 14.03
N ILE A 31 30.98 28.63 14.61
CA ILE A 31 30.90 29.33 15.89
C ILE A 31 31.26 28.32 16.97
N ALA A 32 32.48 28.41 17.49
CA ALA A 32 32.93 27.64 18.65
C ALA A 32 32.21 28.18 19.91
N TYR A 33 31.30 27.39 20.48
CA TYR A 33 30.84 27.62 21.85
C TYR A 33 31.93 27.17 22.83
N ASN A 34 32.52 28.13 23.53
CA ASN A 34 33.44 27.89 24.64
C ASN A 34 32.67 27.28 25.81
N ILE A 35 32.73 25.96 25.99
CA ILE A 35 32.37 25.33 27.27
C ILE A 35 33.57 25.51 28.20
N GLY A 36 33.57 26.64 28.91
CA GLY A 36 34.50 26.88 30.00
C GLY A 36 34.31 25.85 31.11
N ARG A 37 35.43 25.32 31.61
CA ARG A 37 35.54 24.62 32.89
C ARG A 37 34.75 25.38 33.97
N LEU A 38 33.74 24.75 34.55
CA LEU A 38 33.45 24.94 35.97
C LEU A 38 33.68 23.62 36.70
N SER A 39 34.70 23.68 37.53
CA SER A 39 35.04 22.75 38.60
C SER A 39 33.86 22.47 39.53
N ALA A 40 33.74 21.20 39.93
CA ALA A 40 33.26 20.70 41.22
C ALA A 40 32.24 21.59 41.95
N LEU A 41 30.96 21.26 41.80
CA LEU A 41 29.94 21.55 42.81
C LEU A 41 29.18 20.27 43.14
N ASN A 42 29.08 20.04 44.44
CA ASN A 42 28.71 18.81 45.13
C ASN A 42 27.48 18.07 44.58
N ALA A 43 27.65 16.75 44.48
CA ALA A 43 26.55 15.79 44.43
C ALA A 43 25.79 15.84 45.76
N SER A 44 24.62 16.48 45.75
CA SER A 44 23.46 16.19 46.63
C SER A 44 22.44 17.31 46.49
N ILE A 45 21.48 17.17 45.57
CA ILE A 45 20.15 17.80 45.69
C ILE A 45 19.16 16.96 44.85
N LEU A 46 18.31 16.26 45.59
CA LEU A 46 16.92 15.87 45.32
C LEU A 46 16.56 15.23 43.97
N LEU A 47 16.30 13.92 44.04
CA LEU A 47 15.46 13.15 43.13
C LEU A 47 14.08 13.83 42.95
N GLY A 48 13.97 14.68 41.94
CA GLY A 48 12.69 15.10 41.37
C GLY A 48 12.35 14.18 40.20
N SER A 49 11.28 13.41 40.32
CA SER A 49 10.77 12.53 39.27
C SER A 49 10.20 13.34 38.11
N HIS A 50 11.06 13.85 37.23
CA HIS A 50 10.66 14.27 35.90
C HIS A 50 11.17 13.21 34.92
N SER A 51 10.29 12.27 34.60
CA SER A 51 10.47 11.41 33.44
C SER A 51 10.65 12.31 32.22
N VAL A 52 11.84 12.33 31.66
CA VAL A 52 12.07 12.81 30.30
C VAL A 52 11.19 11.92 29.42
N GLN A 53 10.06 12.44 28.96
CA GLN A 53 9.34 11.82 27.85
C GLN A 53 10.29 11.91 26.67
N LEU A 54 10.96 10.78 26.35
CA LEU A 54 11.49 10.56 25.03
C LEU A 54 10.33 10.87 24.08
N PHE A 55 10.50 11.90 23.24
CA PHE A 55 9.67 12.06 22.05
C PHE A 55 9.83 10.75 21.28
N GLN A 56 8.88 9.83 21.43
CA GLN A 56 8.73 8.74 20.51
C GLN A 56 8.40 9.40 19.19
N THR A 57 9.38 9.50 18.31
CA THR A 57 9.13 9.69 16.89
C THR A 57 8.14 8.60 16.50
N LYS A 58 6.87 8.99 16.30
CA LYS A 58 5.82 8.08 15.85
C LYS A 58 6.40 7.35 14.64
N LYS A 59 6.65 6.05 14.75
CA LYS A 59 7.13 5.25 13.63
C LYS A 59 6.12 5.49 12.51
N ASN A 60 6.59 5.93 11.34
CA ASN A 60 5.71 6.09 10.19
C ASN A 60 4.97 4.77 9.97
N GLU A 61 3.66 4.85 9.76
CA GLU A 61 2.85 3.68 9.51
C GLU A 61 3.26 3.10 8.15
N GLU A 62 3.72 1.85 8.14
CA GLU A 62 4.15 1.19 6.91
C GLU A 62 2.93 0.77 6.10
N VAL A 63 2.84 1.25 4.86
CA VAL A 63 1.82 0.85 3.90
C VAL A 63 2.38 -0.29 3.06
N VAL A 64 1.69 -1.43 3.07
CA VAL A 64 2.12 -2.63 2.32
C VAL A 64 1.16 -2.88 1.17
N ILE A 65 1.62 -2.69 -0.06
CA ILE A 65 0.82 -2.96 -1.26
C ILE A 65 1.23 -4.31 -1.83
N ALA A 66 0.26 -5.18 -2.08
CA ALA A 66 0.47 -6.48 -2.71
C ALA A 66 -0.20 -6.55 -4.07
N VAL A 67 0.47 -7.17 -5.04
CA VAL A 67 -0.05 -7.39 -6.40
C VAL A 67 0.34 -8.77 -6.89
N VAL A 68 -0.58 -9.42 -7.63
CA VAL A 68 -0.34 -10.70 -8.29
C VAL A 68 -0.23 -10.49 -9.79
N ILE A 69 0.79 -11.05 -10.43
CA ILE A 69 1.04 -10.88 -11.87
C ILE A 69 1.29 -12.22 -12.55
N CYS A 70 0.53 -12.50 -13.61
CA CYS A 70 0.76 -13.59 -14.55
C CYS A 70 0.71 -13.10 -16.00
N GLY A 71 1.37 -13.83 -16.89
CA GLY A 71 1.36 -13.55 -18.31
C GLY A 71 2.02 -12.22 -18.68
N ASN A 72 1.35 -11.44 -19.55
CA ASN A 72 1.91 -10.25 -20.21
C ASN A 72 1.52 -8.92 -19.53
N ARG A 73 1.16 -8.95 -18.24
CA ARG A 73 0.66 -7.79 -17.48
C ARG A 73 1.78 -7.00 -16.77
N THR A 74 3.04 -7.29 -17.06
CA THR A 74 4.20 -6.65 -16.41
C THR A 74 4.20 -5.13 -16.53
N THR A 75 3.99 -4.59 -17.74
CA THR A 75 3.97 -3.12 -17.96
C THR A 75 2.86 -2.45 -17.15
N GLU A 76 1.69 -3.07 -17.10
CA GLU A 76 0.52 -2.56 -16.38
C GLU A 76 0.79 -2.53 -14.87
N ALA A 77 1.28 -3.64 -14.32
CA ALA A 77 1.68 -3.73 -12.92
C ALA A 77 2.78 -2.73 -12.55
N LEU A 78 3.79 -2.54 -13.41
CA LEU A 78 4.84 -1.55 -13.20
C LEU A 78 4.28 -0.12 -13.19
N VAL A 79 3.31 0.20 -14.05
CA VAL A 79 2.63 1.51 -14.03
C VAL A 79 1.84 1.69 -12.74
N MET A 80 1.10 0.68 -12.30
CA MET A 80 0.40 0.68 -11.00
C MET A 80 1.37 0.94 -9.86
N ILE A 81 2.47 0.16 -9.76
CA ILE A 81 3.48 0.30 -8.70
C ILE A 81 4.12 1.70 -8.75
N LYS A 82 4.46 2.19 -9.95
CA LYS A 82 5.04 3.52 -10.12
C LYS A 82 4.11 4.60 -9.60
N SER A 83 2.81 4.51 -9.89
CA SER A 83 1.83 5.46 -9.37
C SER A 83 1.75 5.42 -7.84
N ALA A 84 1.80 4.23 -7.24
CA ALA A 84 1.84 4.09 -5.78
C ALA A 84 3.09 4.72 -5.15
N ILE A 85 4.27 4.56 -5.78
CA ILE A 85 5.52 5.19 -5.30
C ILE A 85 5.45 6.71 -5.40
N VAL A 86 4.91 7.25 -6.50
CA VAL A 86 4.71 8.69 -6.71
C VAL A 86 3.75 9.25 -5.66
N PHE A 87 2.65 8.56 -5.39
CA PHE A 87 1.62 8.95 -4.42
C PHE A 87 1.75 8.22 -3.08
N ARG A 88 2.97 7.92 -2.62
CA ARG A 88 3.16 7.18 -1.36
C ARG A 88 2.77 7.99 -0.10
N GLY A 89 2.78 9.32 -0.20
CA GLY A 89 2.64 10.20 0.96
C GLY A 89 3.93 10.29 1.79
N ASN A 90 3.77 10.26 3.11
CA ASN A 90 4.86 10.29 4.10
C ASN A 90 5.12 8.92 4.74
N SER A 91 4.28 7.93 4.46
CA SER A 91 4.42 6.55 4.91
C SER A 91 5.60 5.83 4.26
N ASP A 92 6.16 4.88 5.03
CA ASP A 92 7.08 3.89 4.49
C ASP A 92 6.28 2.95 3.58
N LEU A 93 6.66 2.84 2.31
CA LEU A 93 5.96 2.00 1.34
C LEU A 93 6.72 0.69 1.15
N ARG A 94 6.01 -0.44 1.27
CA ARG A 94 6.50 -1.78 0.90
C ARG A 94 5.67 -2.34 -0.25
N ILE A 95 6.34 -2.72 -1.33
CA ILE A 95 5.72 -3.37 -2.48
C ILE A 95 5.98 -4.88 -2.44
N VAL A 96 4.92 -5.67 -2.44
CA VAL A 96 4.97 -7.14 -2.45
C VAL A 96 4.50 -7.61 -3.81
N VAL A 97 5.42 -8.14 -4.60
CA VAL A 97 5.13 -8.64 -5.96
C VAL A 97 5.03 -10.16 -5.89
N ILE A 98 3.88 -10.72 -6.26
CA ILE A 98 3.70 -12.17 -6.40
C ILE A 98 3.59 -12.49 -7.89
N ALA A 99 4.58 -13.18 -8.46
CA ALA A 99 4.68 -13.30 -9.92
C ALA A 99 5.21 -14.65 -10.41
N GLU A 100 4.98 -14.96 -11.69
CA GLU A 100 5.61 -16.12 -12.33
C GLU A 100 7.13 -15.97 -12.40
N LYS A 101 7.85 -17.09 -12.23
CA LYS A 101 9.33 -17.07 -12.13
C LYS A 101 10.02 -16.40 -13.32
N ASN A 102 9.47 -16.52 -14.52
CA ASN A 102 10.05 -15.97 -15.74
C ASN A 102 9.98 -14.43 -15.81
N ILE A 103 9.10 -13.77 -15.04
CA ILE A 103 8.97 -12.30 -15.04
C ILE A 103 9.55 -11.65 -13.77
N GLN A 104 9.87 -12.42 -12.74
CA GLN A 104 10.41 -11.90 -11.47
C GLN A 104 11.69 -11.08 -11.65
N GLN A 105 12.58 -11.50 -12.55
CA GLN A 105 13.85 -10.79 -12.79
C GLN A 105 13.62 -9.38 -13.34
N GLU A 106 12.64 -9.20 -14.23
CA GLU A 106 12.29 -7.89 -14.79
C GLU A 106 11.78 -6.93 -13.70
N PHE A 107 10.98 -7.44 -12.76
CA PHE A 107 10.56 -6.66 -11.59
C PHE A 107 11.73 -6.33 -10.67
N ASP A 108 12.61 -7.28 -10.37
CA ASP A 108 13.77 -7.02 -9.50
C ASP A 108 14.66 -5.92 -10.07
N ASP A 109 15.03 -6.03 -11.35
CA ASP A 109 15.88 -5.05 -12.01
C ASP A 109 15.23 -3.65 -12.03
N THR A 110 13.94 -3.58 -12.38
CA THR A 110 13.21 -2.30 -12.45
C THR A 110 13.01 -1.66 -11.08
N LEU A 111 12.58 -2.43 -10.07
CA LEU A 111 12.31 -1.91 -8.73
C LEU A 111 13.60 -1.55 -7.99
N ARG A 112 14.70 -2.29 -8.21
CA ARG A 112 16.03 -1.91 -7.71
C ARG A 112 16.46 -0.55 -8.25
N ASP A 113 16.31 -0.33 -9.55
CA ASP A 113 16.65 0.95 -10.17
C ASP A 113 15.80 2.10 -9.63
N TRP A 114 14.48 1.90 -9.50
CA TRP A 114 13.59 2.91 -8.93
C TRP A 114 13.88 3.19 -7.46
N ARG A 115 14.27 2.18 -6.68
CA ARG A 115 14.66 2.35 -5.28
C ARG A 115 15.89 3.25 -5.17
N LEU A 116 16.89 3.05 -6.03
CA LEU A 116 18.07 3.92 -6.11
C LEU A 116 17.71 5.35 -6.53
N LEU A 117 16.85 5.51 -7.55
CA LEU A 117 16.42 6.82 -8.05
C LEU A 117 15.59 7.61 -7.04
N THR A 118 14.92 6.92 -6.12
CA THR A 118 14.08 7.54 -5.09
C THR A 118 14.75 7.56 -3.72
N ASN A 119 16.07 7.34 -3.66
CA ASN A 119 16.88 7.37 -2.43
C ASN A 119 16.29 6.48 -1.32
N ASP A 120 16.00 5.23 -1.67
CA ASP A 120 15.44 4.19 -0.80
C ASP A 120 14.11 4.58 -0.13
N SER A 121 13.29 5.40 -0.80
CA SER A 121 11.97 5.84 -0.28
C SER A 121 10.90 4.74 -0.16
N PHE A 122 11.18 3.54 -0.67
CA PHE A 122 10.31 2.37 -0.57
C PHE A 122 11.15 1.09 -0.51
N SER A 123 10.54 0.01 -0.05
CA SER A 123 11.11 -1.34 -0.06
C SER A 123 10.27 -2.27 -0.92
N TYR A 124 10.82 -3.40 -1.35
CA TYR A 124 10.07 -4.40 -2.08
C TYR A 124 10.53 -5.83 -1.78
N GLU A 125 9.63 -6.78 -1.96
CA GLU A 125 9.89 -8.22 -1.94
C GLU A 125 9.16 -8.90 -3.10
N ILE A 126 9.73 -9.99 -3.62
CA ILE A 126 9.20 -10.73 -4.77
C ILE A 126 9.02 -12.19 -4.39
N HIS A 127 7.82 -12.71 -4.59
CA HIS A 127 7.45 -14.08 -4.30
C HIS A 127 7.00 -14.81 -5.57
N SER A 128 7.15 -16.13 -5.56
CA SER A 128 6.57 -16.98 -6.59
C SER A 128 5.11 -17.26 -6.29
N ILE A 129 4.32 -17.48 -7.34
CA ILE A 129 2.93 -17.94 -7.24
C ILE A 129 2.88 -19.36 -6.69
N ILE A 130 2.05 -19.58 -5.67
CA ILE A 130 1.92 -20.84 -4.94
C ILE A 130 0.43 -21.14 -4.71
N PHE A 131 -0.07 -22.15 -5.44
CA PHE A 131 -1.38 -22.74 -5.19
C PHE A 131 -1.28 -23.99 -4.30
N PRO A 132 -2.33 -24.31 -3.52
CA PRO A 132 -2.40 -25.59 -2.82
C PRO A 132 -2.37 -26.75 -3.82
N LYS A 133 -1.87 -27.91 -3.38
CA LYS A 133 -1.81 -29.12 -4.24
C LYS A 133 -3.21 -29.58 -4.65
N GLU A 134 -4.16 -29.47 -3.73
CA GLU A 134 -5.56 -29.78 -3.95
C GLU A 134 -6.21 -28.71 -4.84
N HIS A 135 -6.90 -29.12 -5.90
CA HIS A 135 -7.50 -28.24 -6.92
C HIS A 135 -6.53 -27.24 -7.56
N SER A 136 -5.21 -27.47 -7.54
CA SER A 136 -4.19 -26.53 -8.04
C SER A 136 -4.48 -25.97 -9.44
N ASP A 137 -4.84 -26.85 -10.37
CA ASP A 137 -5.16 -26.46 -11.76
C ASP A 137 -6.47 -25.67 -11.87
N GLU A 138 -7.46 -26.00 -11.04
CA GLU A 138 -8.73 -25.28 -10.99
C GLU A 138 -8.52 -23.89 -10.42
N TRP A 139 -7.77 -23.76 -9.32
CA TRP A 139 -7.41 -22.48 -8.75
C TRP A 139 -6.70 -21.61 -9.77
N ARG A 140 -5.63 -22.12 -10.39
CA ARG A 140 -4.83 -21.37 -11.36
C ARG A 140 -5.64 -20.83 -12.55
N LYS A 141 -6.71 -21.52 -12.94
CA LYS A 141 -7.56 -21.21 -14.12
C LYS A 141 -8.94 -20.68 -13.75
N LEU A 142 -9.17 -20.36 -12.48
CA LEU A 142 -10.51 -20.04 -11.97
C LEU A 142 -11.15 -18.82 -12.67
N PHE A 143 -10.35 -17.84 -13.07
CA PHE A 143 -10.80 -16.67 -13.83
C PHE A 143 -9.76 -16.24 -14.86
N GLN A 144 -8.90 -15.29 -14.52
CA GLN A 144 -7.66 -15.01 -15.24
C GLN A 144 -6.53 -15.85 -14.65
N PRO A 145 -5.47 -16.16 -15.42
CA PRO A 145 -4.31 -16.88 -14.91
C PRO A 145 -3.84 -16.26 -13.60
N CYS A 146 -3.85 -17.07 -12.56
CA CYS A 146 -3.35 -16.73 -11.22
C CYS A 146 -4.12 -15.65 -10.45
N ALA A 147 -5.22 -15.10 -10.96
CA ALA A 147 -6.01 -14.10 -10.23
C ALA A 147 -6.40 -14.56 -8.82
N SER A 148 -6.78 -15.84 -8.71
CA SER A 148 -7.15 -16.52 -7.47
C SER A 148 -6.02 -16.69 -6.46
N GLU A 149 -4.76 -16.41 -6.81
CA GLU A 149 -3.64 -16.38 -5.85
C GLU A 149 -3.94 -15.40 -4.72
N ARG A 150 -4.72 -14.35 -4.98
CA ARG A 150 -5.18 -13.38 -3.96
C ARG A 150 -5.87 -14.05 -2.78
N LEU A 151 -6.61 -15.15 -3.03
CA LEU A 151 -7.30 -15.92 -1.99
C LEU A 151 -6.34 -16.58 -1.01
N PHE A 152 -5.09 -16.83 -1.42
CA PHE A 152 -4.08 -17.56 -0.66
C PHE A 152 -3.05 -16.64 0.01
N LEU A 153 -3.12 -15.32 -0.21
CA LEU A 153 -2.21 -14.34 0.40
C LEU A 153 -2.11 -14.44 1.93
N PRO A 154 -3.17 -14.74 2.70
CA PRO A 154 -3.03 -14.96 4.15
C PRO A 154 -2.06 -16.08 4.53
N SER A 155 -1.91 -17.09 3.66
CA SER A 155 -0.97 -18.20 3.84
C SER A 155 0.40 -17.92 3.21
N VAL A 156 0.44 -17.26 2.04
CA VAL A 156 1.69 -16.94 1.32
C VAL A 156 2.49 -15.88 2.07
N LEU A 157 1.81 -14.86 2.60
CA LEU A 157 2.41 -13.72 3.29
C LEU A 157 2.22 -13.84 4.81
N ASN A 158 2.69 -14.95 5.38
CA ASN A 158 2.49 -15.25 6.80
C ASN A 158 3.26 -14.31 7.76
N HIS A 159 4.28 -13.62 7.25
CA HIS A 159 5.10 -12.64 7.97
C HIS A 159 4.48 -11.23 7.99
N LEU A 160 3.37 -11.02 7.28
CA LEU A 160 2.66 -9.74 7.22
C LEU A 160 1.33 -9.81 7.96
N ASP A 161 1.02 -8.75 8.69
CA ASP A 161 -0.24 -8.62 9.42
C ASP A 161 -1.38 -8.07 8.55
N SER A 162 -1.07 -7.16 7.63
CA SER A 162 -2.05 -6.47 6.81
C SER A 162 -1.45 -6.02 5.49
N ILE A 163 -2.27 -5.99 4.44
CA ILE A 163 -1.89 -5.53 3.10
C ILE A 163 -3.05 -4.77 2.44
N LEU A 164 -2.70 -3.93 1.47
CA LEU A 164 -3.60 -3.39 0.45
C LEU A 164 -3.34 -4.19 -0.83
N TYR A 165 -4.23 -5.11 -1.15
CA TYR A 165 -4.21 -5.81 -2.42
C TYR A 165 -4.76 -4.90 -3.53
N VAL A 166 -4.09 -4.90 -4.68
CA VAL A 166 -4.53 -4.17 -5.88
C VAL A 166 -4.34 -4.99 -7.15
N ASP A 167 -5.33 -4.94 -8.04
CA ASP A 167 -5.23 -5.47 -9.39
C ASP A 167 -4.25 -4.63 -10.24
N THR A 168 -3.67 -5.27 -11.26
CA THR A 168 -2.64 -4.63 -12.10
C THR A 168 -3.17 -3.44 -12.88
N ASP A 169 -4.48 -3.42 -13.18
CA ASP A 169 -5.18 -2.39 -13.95
C ASP A 169 -5.59 -1.15 -13.12
N THR A 170 -5.16 -1.09 -11.85
CA THR A 170 -5.42 0.03 -10.96
C THR A 170 -4.38 1.15 -11.11
N LEU A 171 -4.81 2.40 -10.99
CA LEU A 171 -3.93 3.57 -10.97
C LEU A 171 -4.19 4.44 -9.74
N PHE A 172 -3.14 4.69 -8.95
CA PHE A 172 -3.23 5.64 -7.83
C PHE A 172 -3.11 7.07 -8.36
N LEU A 173 -4.07 7.91 -7.98
CA LEU A 173 -4.10 9.35 -8.31
C LEU A 173 -4.00 10.25 -7.07
N ASN A 174 -3.99 9.65 -5.87
CA ASN A 174 -3.92 10.28 -4.56
C ASN A 174 -3.12 9.40 -3.60
N ASN A 175 -2.86 9.91 -2.39
CA ASN A 175 -2.03 9.23 -1.40
C ASN A 175 -2.56 7.83 -1.06
N VAL A 176 -1.70 6.82 -1.17
CA VAL A 176 -2.02 5.42 -0.81
C VAL A 176 -2.45 5.28 0.66
N GLU A 177 -1.95 6.16 1.53
CA GLU A 177 -2.31 6.24 2.94
C GLU A 177 -3.81 6.45 3.16
N ASP A 178 -4.49 7.14 2.25
CA ASP A 178 -5.91 7.48 2.44
C ASP A 178 -6.77 6.22 2.35
N VAL A 179 -6.39 5.26 1.51
CA VAL A 179 -7.00 3.92 1.52
C VAL A 179 -6.58 3.21 2.80
N TRP A 180 -5.29 3.13 3.11
CA TRP A 180 -4.75 2.40 4.26
C TRP A 180 -5.40 2.76 5.60
N LYS A 181 -5.69 4.06 5.82
CA LYS A 181 -6.33 4.58 7.05
C LYS A 181 -7.68 3.91 7.35
N HIS A 182 -8.36 3.30 6.37
CA HIS A 182 -9.62 2.59 6.61
C HIS A 182 -9.46 1.35 7.50
N PHE A 183 -8.25 0.81 7.68
CA PHE A 183 -8.00 -0.18 8.74
C PHE A 183 -8.39 0.34 10.12
N SER A 184 -8.21 1.64 10.41
CA SER A 184 -8.58 2.24 11.70
C SER A 184 -10.09 2.31 11.93
N LEU A 185 -10.89 2.20 10.87
CA LEU A 185 -12.35 2.16 10.92
C LEU A 185 -12.87 0.73 11.18
N MET A 186 -12.01 -0.28 11.02
CA MET A 186 -12.39 -1.67 11.27
C MET A 186 -12.52 -1.95 12.77
N ASN A 187 -13.63 -2.57 13.16
CA ASN A 187 -13.75 -3.18 14.48
C ASN A 187 -12.90 -4.46 14.60
N SER A 188 -12.88 -5.09 15.76
CA SER A 188 -12.05 -6.29 16.02
C SER A 188 -12.47 -7.54 15.23
N SER A 189 -13.70 -7.63 14.72
CA SER A 189 -14.18 -8.79 13.97
C SER A 189 -13.94 -8.70 12.48
N GLN A 190 -13.76 -7.50 11.93
CA GLN A 190 -13.60 -7.26 10.50
C GLN A 190 -12.21 -7.67 10.01
N LEU A 191 -12.19 -8.33 8.84
CA LEU A 191 -11.03 -8.96 8.23
C LEU A 191 -10.57 -8.20 6.98
N ALA A 192 -11.49 -7.52 6.30
CA ALA A 192 -11.22 -6.82 5.06
C ALA A 192 -12.12 -5.60 4.87
N ALA A 193 -11.70 -4.68 4.00
CA ALA A 193 -12.54 -3.60 3.49
C ALA A 193 -12.52 -3.61 1.96
N MET A 194 -13.69 -3.45 1.36
CA MET A 194 -13.92 -3.53 -0.09
C MET A 194 -15.10 -2.65 -0.46
N VAL A 195 -15.13 -2.21 -1.71
CA VAL A 195 -16.25 -1.40 -2.24
C VAL A 195 -17.27 -2.27 -2.98
N PRO A 196 -18.53 -1.81 -3.13
CA PRO A 196 -19.49 -2.47 -4.00
C PRO A 196 -18.97 -2.63 -5.43
N GLU A 197 -19.34 -3.72 -6.11
CA GLU A 197 -18.99 -3.93 -7.53
C GLU A 197 -19.54 -2.84 -8.46
N HIS A 198 -20.72 -2.31 -8.12
CA HIS A 198 -21.36 -1.26 -8.88
C HIS A 198 -21.94 -0.21 -7.95
N GLU A 199 -22.17 0.99 -8.47
CA GLU A 199 -22.83 2.08 -7.75
C GLU A 199 -24.36 2.07 -7.93
N ASP A 200 -24.84 1.55 -9.06
CA ASP A 200 -26.27 1.56 -9.43
C ASP A 200 -26.86 0.14 -9.47
N LEU A 201 -27.95 -0.04 -8.71
CA LEU A 201 -28.75 -1.28 -8.63
C LEU A 201 -29.31 -1.71 -9.99
N ASN A 202 -29.54 -0.79 -10.93
CA ASN A 202 -30.14 -1.14 -12.22
C ASN A 202 -29.13 -1.76 -13.20
N VAL A 203 -27.84 -1.51 -13.01
CA VAL A 203 -26.76 -2.01 -13.87
C VAL A 203 -25.95 -3.12 -13.22
N GLY A 204 -26.17 -3.39 -11.94
CA GLY A 204 -25.37 -4.33 -11.18
C GLY A 204 -25.42 -5.76 -11.72
N TRP A 205 -24.25 -6.39 -11.91
CA TRP A 205 -24.19 -7.77 -12.37
C TRP A 205 -24.75 -8.75 -11.32
N TYR A 206 -24.32 -8.61 -10.06
CA TYR A 206 -24.67 -9.54 -8.98
C TYR A 206 -26.17 -9.65 -8.75
N ASN A 207 -26.89 -8.54 -8.64
CA ASN A 207 -28.33 -8.56 -8.39
C ASN A 207 -29.18 -8.99 -9.57
N ARG A 208 -28.60 -9.07 -10.77
CA ARG A 208 -29.32 -9.40 -12.01
C ARG A 208 -29.02 -10.81 -12.50
N PHE A 209 -27.80 -11.30 -12.28
CA PHE A 209 -27.29 -12.48 -12.97
C PHE A 209 -26.60 -13.50 -12.06
N ALA A 210 -26.15 -13.13 -10.86
CA ALA A 210 -25.45 -14.08 -10.00
C ALA A 210 -26.37 -15.22 -9.57
N ASN A 211 -25.89 -16.46 -9.73
CA ASN A 211 -26.58 -17.67 -9.30
C ASN A 211 -25.89 -18.34 -8.09
N HIS A 212 -25.24 -17.52 -7.27
CA HIS A 212 -24.62 -17.89 -6.00
C HIS A 212 -24.80 -16.73 -5.01
N PRO A 213 -24.65 -16.97 -3.69
CA PRO A 213 -24.72 -15.90 -2.72
C PRO A 213 -23.63 -14.84 -2.93
N TYR A 214 -23.94 -13.59 -2.61
CA TYR A 214 -23.00 -12.48 -2.68
C TYR A 214 -23.30 -11.45 -1.59
N TYR A 215 -22.31 -10.64 -1.24
CA TYR A 215 -22.45 -9.71 -0.13
C TYR A 215 -23.26 -8.47 -0.49
N GLY A 216 -24.10 -8.02 0.44
CA GLY A 216 -24.90 -6.82 0.28
C GLY A 216 -25.89 -6.91 -0.89
N LYS A 217 -26.15 -5.78 -1.56
CA LYS A 217 -27.09 -5.70 -2.69
C LYS A 217 -26.42 -5.77 -4.05
N LEU A 218 -25.12 -5.47 -4.12
CA LEU A 218 -24.40 -5.24 -5.38
C LEU A 218 -23.18 -6.15 -5.52
N GLY A 219 -22.90 -7.00 -4.54
CA GLY A 219 -21.63 -7.71 -4.44
C GLY A 219 -20.46 -6.75 -4.16
N LEU A 220 -19.30 -7.33 -3.93
CA LEU A 220 -18.05 -6.64 -3.66
C LEU A 220 -17.10 -6.74 -4.85
N ASN A 221 -16.40 -5.64 -5.14
CA ASN A 221 -15.27 -5.62 -6.07
C ASN A 221 -13.99 -6.01 -5.32
N SER A 222 -13.23 -6.95 -5.88
CA SER A 222 -11.99 -7.45 -5.30
C SER A 222 -10.71 -6.87 -5.87
N GLY A 223 -10.81 -5.89 -6.78
CA GLY A 223 -9.66 -5.28 -7.42
C GLY A 223 -8.89 -4.32 -6.51
N VAL A 224 -9.53 -3.79 -5.47
CA VAL A 224 -8.84 -3.06 -4.39
C VAL A 224 -9.40 -3.55 -3.05
N MET A 225 -8.53 -4.16 -2.24
CA MET A 225 -8.96 -4.82 -1.00
C MET A 225 -7.95 -4.59 0.12
N LEU A 226 -8.40 -3.98 1.20
CA LEU A 226 -7.64 -4.03 2.46
C LEU A 226 -7.85 -5.39 3.09
N MET A 227 -6.76 -6.07 3.44
CA MET A 227 -6.77 -7.41 4.00
C MET A 227 -6.01 -7.42 5.32
N ASN A 228 -6.69 -7.71 6.42
CA ASN A 228 -6.03 -8.02 7.69
C ASN A 228 -5.70 -9.52 7.71
N LEU A 229 -4.49 -9.85 7.24
CA LEU A 229 -4.05 -11.23 7.08
C LEU A 229 -4.03 -12.01 8.39
N THR A 230 -3.69 -11.36 9.51
CA THR A 230 -3.70 -12.00 10.83
C THR A 230 -5.11 -12.46 11.20
N ARG A 231 -6.11 -11.59 11.08
CA ARG A 231 -7.50 -11.97 11.37
C ARG A 231 -8.06 -12.94 10.34
N MET A 232 -7.66 -12.86 9.07
CA MET A 232 -8.05 -13.85 8.05
C MET A 232 -7.52 -15.24 8.40
N ARG A 233 -6.29 -15.36 8.91
CA ARG A 233 -5.74 -16.63 9.43
C ARG A 233 -6.52 -17.11 10.66
N GLU A 234 -6.79 -16.24 11.63
CA GLU A 234 -7.60 -16.58 12.82
C GLU A 234 -9.03 -17.01 12.47
N PHE A 235 -9.60 -16.46 11.39
CA PHE A 235 -10.91 -16.82 10.88
C PHE A 235 -10.93 -18.15 10.10
N ASP A 236 -9.76 -18.77 9.94
CA ASP A 236 -9.54 -19.97 9.14
C ASP A 236 -10.03 -19.78 7.70
N TRP A 237 -9.60 -18.68 7.08
CA TRP A 237 -10.00 -18.28 5.73
C TRP A 237 -9.77 -19.38 4.68
N ILE A 238 -8.61 -20.03 4.72
CA ILE A 238 -8.18 -21.00 3.71
C ILE A 238 -9.10 -22.24 3.68
N SER A 239 -9.52 -22.74 4.84
CA SER A 239 -10.38 -23.95 4.91
C SER A 239 -11.77 -23.74 4.30
N ARG A 240 -12.19 -22.48 4.11
CA ARG A 240 -13.49 -22.11 3.56
C ARG A 240 -13.50 -22.04 2.04
N LEU A 241 -12.33 -21.97 1.40
CA LEU A 241 -12.23 -21.77 -0.05
C LEU A 241 -12.69 -22.99 -0.84
N ALA A 242 -12.13 -24.18 -0.56
CA ALA A 242 -12.42 -25.39 -1.33
C ALA A 242 -13.90 -25.81 -1.28
N PRO A 243 -14.60 -25.80 -0.13
CA PRO A 243 -16.03 -26.13 -0.10
C PRO A 243 -16.89 -25.20 -0.96
N ILE A 244 -16.53 -23.91 -1.05
CA ILE A 244 -17.24 -22.93 -1.89
C ILE A 244 -16.95 -23.20 -3.36
N LEU A 245 -15.68 -23.43 -3.72
CA LEU A 245 -15.31 -23.81 -5.08
C LEU A 245 -16.09 -25.06 -5.52
N GLU A 246 -16.06 -26.14 -4.75
CA GLU A 246 -16.75 -27.39 -5.09
C GLU A 246 -18.26 -27.18 -5.28
N LYS A 247 -18.89 -26.42 -4.39
CA LYS A 247 -20.32 -26.17 -4.41
C LYS A 247 -20.75 -25.29 -5.58
N TYR A 248 -19.95 -24.28 -5.92
CA TYR A 248 -20.35 -23.24 -6.87
C TYR A 248 -19.55 -23.23 -8.18
N ARG A 249 -18.60 -24.15 -8.42
CA ARG A 249 -17.70 -24.15 -9.59
C ARG A 249 -18.36 -23.93 -10.96
N LEU A 250 -19.63 -24.28 -11.14
CA LEU A 250 -20.38 -24.06 -12.39
C LEU A 250 -21.08 -22.69 -12.47
N TYR A 251 -21.04 -21.91 -11.41
CA TYR A 251 -21.73 -20.63 -11.23
C TYR A 251 -20.80 -19.47 -10.89
N LEU A 252 -19.51 -19.73 -10.60
CA LEU A 252 -18.49 -18.70 -10.34
C LEU A 252 -18.07 -18.04 -11.67
N THR A 253 -18.76 -16.97 -12.06
CA THR A 253 -18.48 -16.25 -13.32
C THR A 253 -17.26 -15.34 -13.19
N TRP A 254 -17.09 -14.72 -12.03
CA TRP A 254 -15.93 -13.89 -11.66
C TRP A 254 -14.94 -14.64 -10.75
N GLY A 255 -15.07 -15.97 -10.70
CA GLY A 255 -14.08 -16.86 -10.09
C GLY A 255 -13.80 -16.55 -8.61
N ASP A 256 -12.61 -16.03 -8.34
CA ASP A 256 -12.12 -15.71 -7.01
C ASP A 256 -12.90 -14.60 -6.32
N GLN A 257 -13.36 -13.58 -7.07
CA GLN A 257 -14.21 -12.53 -6.51
C GLN A 257 -15.55 -13.08 -6.00
N ASP A 258 -16.11 -14.05 -6.71
CA ASP A 258 -17.37 -14.69 -6.33
C ASP A 258 -17.21 -15.52 -5.05
N ILE A 259 -16.06 -16.18 -4.87
CA ILE A 259 -15.76 -16.91 -3.62
C ILE A 259 -15.68 -15.94 -2.43
N ILE A 260 -15.00 -14.80 -2.58
CA ILE A 260 -14.94 -13.75 -1.55
C ILE A 260 -16.36 -13.26 -1.20
N ASN A 261 -17.18 -13.03 -2.22
CA ASN A 261 -18.56 -12.61 -2.06
C ASN A 261 -19.42 -13.64 -1.30
N VAL A 262 -19.26 -14.93 -1.58
CA VAL A 262 -19.95 -16.01 -0.83
C VAL A 262 -19.50 -16.02 0.63
N ILE A 263 -18.20 -15.90 0.92
CA ILE A 263 -17.71 -15.88 2.30
C ILE A 263 -18.32 -14.73 3.10
N PHE A 264 -18.35 -13.52 2.52
CA PHE A 264 -18.88 -12.35 3.21
C PHE A 264 -20.41 -12.32 3.24
N HIS A 265 -21.11 -12.92 2.27
CA HIS A 265 -22.54 -13.17 2.39
C HIS A 265 -22.86 -13.98 3.66
N ASP A 266 -22.11 -15.08 3.89
CA ASP A 266 -22.33 -15.96 5.03
C ASP A 266 -21.83 -15.35 6.35
N HIS A 267 -20.94 -14.35 6.29
CA HIS A 267 -20.34 -13.70 7.45
C HIS A 267 -20.31 -12.16 7.30
N PRO A 268 -21.46 -11.48 7.28
CA PRO A 268 -21.52 -10.07 6.89
C PRO A 268 -20.79 -9.12 7.83
N GLY A 269 -20.62 -9.49 9.12
CA GLY A 269 -19.84 -8.71 10.09
C GLY A 269 -18.31 -8.81 9.93
N LYS A 270 -17.81 -9.54 8.92
CA LYS A 270 -16.38 -9.74 8.66
C LYS A 270 -15.80 -8.77 7.62
N SER A 271 -16.63 -7.97 6.95
CA SER A 271 -16.19 -6.92 6.00
C SER A 271 -16.72 -5.53 6.40
N ILE A 272 -16.11 -4.48 5.87
CA ILE A 272 -16.58 -3.09 5.95
C ILE A 272 -16.54 -2.43 4.56
N PHE A 273 -17.40 -1.42 4.37
CA PHE A 273 -17.39 -0.52 3.22
C PHE A 273 -16.50 0.70 3.49
#